data_AF-A0A1B6MGU2-F1
#
_entry.id   AF-A0A1B6MGU2-F1
#
_cell.length_a   1.000
_cell.length_b   1.000
_cell.length_c   1.000
_cell.angle_alpha   90.00
_cell.angle_beta   90.00
_cell.angle_gamma   90.00
#
_symmetry.space_group_name_H-M   'P 1'
#
loop_
_entity.id
_entity.type
_entity.pdbx_description
1 polymer ?
#
loop_
_entity_poly.entity_id
_entity_poly.type
_entity_poly.pdbx_seq_one_letter_code
_entity_poly.pdbx_strand_id
1 'polypeptide(L)'
;MVDRRELLDFDHCKLFTEASSKLHALSMAVYKKSPELIKNLGVESPAMAEQMKKSFEVMVPNSLLCMITYLEDKPDYKKQYDILKEASESGEVWTVYKEMMDACKFKPITALIQGDPWCTNMMFRYNNSGRVSGIKIIDFQGVRLNSPIIEFVFFLTASANLEVRQTRLNDLYKIYCDSLNNNLAALGCPERFSMEELKAEITFLSPMVFWLVCSLPVTLTEVIPNMDKYLTVKFSADSVKESSFYKSVYKGSYFDKNYPQILDACDKQGVYDYMLKRIREVKSRK
;
A
#
# COMPACT_ATOMS: atom_id res chain seq x y z
N MET A 1 7.67 -10.86 16.94
CA MET A 1 7.05 -10.13 15.82
C MET A 1 6.25 -11.14 15.01
N VAL A 2 5.19 -10.69 14.35
CA VAL A 2 4.39 -11.54 13.46
C VAL A 2 5.25 -12.08 12.31
N ASP A 3 4.96 -13.29 11.83
CA ASP A 3 5.59 -13.79 10.62
C ASP A 3 4.99 -13.05 9.42
N ARG A 4 5.79 -12.21 8.77
CA ARG A 4 5.35 -11.41 7.62
C ARG A 4 4.85 -12.26 6.46
N ARG A 5 5.23 -13.54 6.39
CA ARG A 5 4.78 -14.48 5.34
C ARG A 5 3.40 -15.05 5.63
N GLU A 6 3.01 -15.18 6.88
CA GLU A 6 1.66 -15.60 7.22
C GLU A 6 0.65 -14.45 7.06
N LEU A 7 1.16 -13.22 6.98
CA LEU A 7 0.35 -12.00 6.92
C LEU A 7 -0.63 -11.96 8.11
N LEU A 8 -1.62 -11.08 8.05
CA LEU A 8 -2.54 -10.84 9.16
C LEU A 8 -3.95 -11.31 8.83
N ASP A 9 -4.53 -12.09 9.73
CA ASP A 9 -5.94 -12.45 9.68
C ASP A 9 -6.86 -11.25 9.98
N PHE A 10 -8.16 -11.51 9.92
CA PHE A 10 -9.17 -10.48 10.14
C PHE A 10 -9.08 -9.81 11.52
N ASP A 11 -8.81 -10.57 12.58
CA ASP A 11 -8.79 -10.03 13.95
C ASP A 11 -7.58 -9.12 14.16
N HIS A 12 -6.43 -9.47 13.58
CA HIS A 12 -5.25 -8.61 13.57
C HIS A 12 -5.49 -7.33 12.77
N CYS A 13 -6.07 -7.45 11.56
CA CYS A 13 -6.40 -6.30 10.72
C CYS A 13 -7.44 -5.39 11.38
N LYS A 14 -8.43 -5.96 12.08
CA LYS A 14 -9.42 -5.20 12.84
C LYS A 14 -8.78 -4.38 13.95
N LEU A 15 -7.88 -4.97 14.74
CA LEU A 15 -7.17 -4.24 15.79
C LEU A 15 -6.35 -3.08 15.23
N PHE A 16 -5.65 -3.27 14.12
CA PHE A 16 -4.96 -2.17 13.44
C PHE A 16 -5.95 -1.08 12.99
N THR A 17 -7.04 -1.47 12.34
CA THR A 17 -8.09 -0.56 11.86
C THR A 17 -8.59 0.35 12.98
N GLU A 18 -8.93 -0.24 14.13
CA GLU A 18 -9.40 0.50 15.31
C GLU A 18 -8.31 1.41 15.89
N ALA A 19 -7.08 0.91 16.04
CA ALA A 19 -5.96 1.68 16.59
C ALA A 19 -5.54 2.86 15.70
N SER A 20 -5.42 2.63 14.40
CA SER A 20 -5.06 3.65 13.40
C SER A 20 -6.17 4.71 13.30
N SER A 21 -7.45 4.32 13.27
CA SER A 21 -8.56 5.30 13.28
C SER A 21 -8.55 6.20 14.52
N LYS A 22 -8.14 5.66 15.68
CA LYS A 22 -8.00 6.43 16.92
C LYS A 22 -6.84 7.41 16.86
N LEU A 23 -5.68 6.98 16.35
CA LEU A 23 -4.54 7.86 16.11
C LEU A 23 -4.92 9.01 15.17
N HIS A 24 -5.58 8.69 14.05
CA HIS A 24 -6.03 9.66 13.07
C HIS A 24 -6.99 10.69 13.68
N ALA A 25 -8.06 10.25 14.35
CA ALA A 25 -9.01 11.14 15.00
C ALA A 25 -8.35 12.04 16.07
N LEU A 26 -7.47 11.48 16.89
CA LEU A 26 -6.73 12.24 17.90
C LEU A 26 -5.86 13.33 17.24
N SER A 27 -5.12 12.96 16.19
CA SER A 27 -4.28 13.93 15.49
C SER A 27 -5.09 15.05 14.83
N MET A 28 -6.27 14.76 14.29
CA MET A 28 -7.19 15.77 13.74
C MET A 28 -7.65 16.75 14.83
N ALA A 29 -8.02 16.22 16.00
CA ALA A 29 -8.41 17.04 17.14
C ALA A 29 -7.25 17.92 17.65
N VAL A 30 -6.03 17.38 17.69
CA VAL A 30 -4.81 18.13 18.04
C VAL A 30 -4.52 19.19 17.00
N TYR A 31 -4.59 18.87 15.71
CA TYR A 31 -4.35 19.83 14.62
C TYR A 31 -5.29 21.03 14.71
N LYS A 32 -6.56 20.79 15.07
CA LYS A 32 -7.58 21.83 15.21
C LYS A 32 -7.35 22.76 16.40
N LYS A 33 -6.87 22.21 17.52
CA LYS A 33 -6.68 22.97 18.78
C LYS A 33 -5.31 23.63 18.88
N SER A 34 -4.28 22.93 18.41
CA SER A 34 -2.86 23.24 18.61
C SER A 34 -2.03 22.76 17.40
N PRO A 35 -2.26 23.34 16.20
CA PRO A 35 -1.62 22.88 14.97
C PRO A 35 -0.08 22.93 15.05
N GLU A 36 0.49 23.87 15.78
CA GLU A 36 1.93 24.02 15.99
C GLU A 36 2.63 22.78 16.54
N LEU A 37 1.91 21.90 17.25
CA LEU A 37 2.47 20.67 17.81
C LEU A 37 2.79 19.62 16.73
N ILE A 38 2.03 19.61 15.63
CA ILE A 38 2.09 18.52 14.65
C ILE A 38 2.17 18.96 13.18
N LYS A 39 1.91 20.23 12.86
CA LYS A 39 1.89 20.75 11.46
C LYS A 39 3.22 20.60 10.73
N ASN A 40 4.33 20.56 11.47
CA ASN A 40 5.67 20.43 10.92
C ASN A 40 6.23 19.00 11.02
N LEU A 41 5.46 18.04 11.55
CA LEU A 41 5.90 16.65 11.62
C LEU A 41 5.85 16.02 10.23
N GLY A 42 6.96 15.42 9.81
CA GLY A 42 7.04 14.71 8.55
C GLY A 42 7.00 15.58 7.31
N VAL A 43 7.29 16.88 7.43
CA VAL A 43 7.42 17.75 6.27
C VAL A 43 8.66 17.33 5.50
N GLU A 44 8.46 16.78 4.31
CA GLU A 44 9.54 16.33 3.43
C GLU A 44 10.39 17.52 2.99
N SER A 45 11.70 17.41 3.17
CA SER A 45 12.63 18.36 2.55
C SER A 45 12.68 18.13 1.03
N PRO A 46 13.03 19.15 0.22
CA PRO A 46 13.21 18.98 -1.22
C PRO A 46 14.21 17.87 -1.58
N ALA A 47 15.26 17.69 -0.76
CA ALA A 47 16.24 16.62 -0.93
C ALA A 47 15.64 15.22 -0.70
N MET A 48 14.80 15.07 0.33
CA MET A 48 14.08 13.81 0.60
C MET A 48 13.09 13.49 -0.53
N ALA A 49 12.33 14.48 -1.00
CA ALA A 49 11.38 14.30 -2.10
C ALA A 49 12.09 13.86 -3.40
N GLU A 50 13.24 14.46 -3.73
CA GLU A 50 14.04 14.06 -4.89
C GLU A 50 14.64 12.66 -4.72
N GLN A 51 15.11 12.30 -3.52
CA GLN A 51 15.60 10.96 -3.24
C GLN A 51 14.49 9.91 -3.35
N MET A 52 13.28 10.21 -2.86
CA MET A 52 12.12 9.33 -2.98
C MET A 52 11.74 9.13 -4.45
N LYS A 53 11.71 10.21 -5.24
CA LYS A 53 11.49 10.16 -6.68
C LYS A 53 12.49 9.24 -7.38
N LYS A 54 13.79 9.44 -7.17
CA LYS A 54 14.84 8.59 -7.78
C LYS A 54 14.68 7.13 -7.39
N SER A 55 14.38 6.87 -6.11
CA SER A 55 14.14 5.51 -5.63
C SER A 55 12.94 4.87 -6.33
N PHE A 56 11.85 5.61 -6.50
CA PHE A 56 10.67 5.15 -7.22
C PHE A 56 10.95 4.89 -8.70
N GLU A 57 11.60 5.83 -9.40
CA GLU A 57 11.95 5.73 -10.83
C GLU A 57 12.86 4.52 -11.13
N VAL A 58 13.60 4.01 -10.14
CA VAL A 58 14.40 2.78 -10.27
C VAL A 58 13.63 1.54 -9.83
N MET A 59 13.02 1.54 -8.64
CA MET A 59 12.39 0.35 -8.08
C MET A 59 11.15 -0.09 -8.87
N VAL A 60 10.30 0.85 -9.28
CA VAL A 60 9.01 0.52 -9.90
C VAL A 60 9.18 -0.18 -11.24
N PRO A 61 10.02 0.31 -12.18
CA PRO A 61 10.26 -0.43 -13.42
C PRO A 61 10.81 -1.83 -13.18
N ASN A 62 11.73 -2.01 -12.21
CA ASN A 62 12.29 -3.33 -11.91
C ASN A 62 11.24 -4.30 -11.34
N SER A 63 10.38 -3.83 -10.43
CA SER A 63 9.23 -4.60 -9.92
C SER A 63 8.24 -4.98 -11.03
N LEU A 64 7.91 -4.03 -11.91
CA LEU A 64 7.00 -4.26 -13.03
C LEU A 64 7.57 -5.31 -13.99
N LEU A 65 8.83 -5.19 -14.39
CA LEU A 65 9.49 -6.15 -15.27
C LEU A 65 9.52 -7.56 -14.66
N CYS A 66 9.82 -7.68 -13.37
CA CYS A 66 9.76 -8.98 -12.68
C CYS A 66 8.34 -9.55 -12.69
N MET A 67 7.32 -8.73 -12.42
CA MET A 67 5.92 -9.18 -12.44
C MET A 67 5.45 -9.57 -13.85
N ILE A 68 5.81 -8.79 -14.87
CA ILE A 68 5.52 -9.10 -16.28
C ILE A 68 6.13 -10.47 -16.64
N THR A 69 7.42 -10.66 -16.32
CA THR A 69 8.14 -11.92 -16.56
C THR A 69 7.46 -13.11 -15.86
N TYR A 70 6.93 -12.89 -14.66
CA TYR A 70 6.19 -13.93 -13.92
C TYR A 70 4.88 -14.33 -14.60
N LEU A 71 4.22 -13.39 -15.29
CA LEU A 71 2.93 -13.60 -15.95
C LEU A 71 3.03 -14.04 -17.41
N GLU A 72 4.20 -13.97 -18.04
CA GLU A 72 4.42 -14.34 -19.46
C GLU A 72 3.85 -15.73 -19.82
N ASP A 73 4.04 -16.70 -18.92
CA ASP A 73 3.65 -18.10 -19.14
C ASP A 73 2.27 -18.43 -18.50
N LYS A 74 1.46 -17.42 -18.14
CA LYS A 74 0.18 -17.59 -17.42
C LYS A 74 -1.01 -17.00 -18.21
N PRO A 75 -1.65 -17.79 -19.10
CA PRO A 75 -2.70 -17.28 -19.98
C PRO A 75 -3.93 -16.72 -19.24
N ASP A 76 -4.26 -17.28 -18.08
CA ASP A 76 -5.39 -16.82 -17.26
C ASP A 76 -5.21 -15.39 -16.72
N TYR A 77 -3.97 -14.89 -16.69
CA TYR A 77 -3.60 -13.55 -16.21
C TYR A 77 -3.24 -12.60 -17.36
N LYS A 78 -3.70 -12.89 -18.59
CA LYS A 78 -3.40 -12.08 -19.79
C LYS A 78 -3.78 -10.60 -19.62
N LYS A 79 -4.93 -10.30 -18.99
CA LYS A 79 -5.37 -8.92 -18.75
C LYS A 79 -4.34 -8.15 -17.91
N GLN A 80 -3.94 -8.72 -16.78
CA GLN A 80 -2.98 -8.12 -15.86
C GLN A 80 -1.61 -7.98 -16.52
N TYR A 81 -1.17 -9.00 -17.26
CA TYR A 81 0.06 -8.95 -18.05
C TYR A 81 0.06 -7.78 -19.06
N ASP A 82 -0.99 -7.66 -19.87
CA ASP A 82 -1.09 -6.60 -20.89
C ASP A 82 -1.09 -5.21 -20.24
N ILE A 83 -1.78 -5.03 -19.11
CA ILE A 83 -1.83 -3.76 -18.37
C ILE A 83 -0.47 -3.42 -17.74
N LEU A 84 0.21 -4.39 -17.12
CA LEU A 84 1.54 -4.20 -16.55
C LEU A 84 2.55 -3.84 -17.64
N LYS A 85 2.46 -4.49 -18.80
CA LYS A 85 3.30 -4.20 -19.96
C LYS A 85 3.05 -2.78 -20.48
N GLU A 86 1.80 -2.38 -20.70
CA GLU A 86 1.46 -1.02 -21.11
C GLU A 86 1.95 0.02 -20.09
N ALA A 87 1.79 -0.26 -18.78
CA ALA A 87 2.31 0.58 -17.71
C ALA A 87 3.84 0.73 -17.78
N SER A 88 4.57 -0.38 -17.91
CA SER A 88 6.03 -0.39 -17.99
C SER A 88 6.54 0.37 -19.22
N GLU A 89 5.93 0.16 -20.39
CA GLU A 89 6.32 0.79 -21.66
C GLU A 89 5.91 2.27 -21.74
N SER A 90 4.88 2.69 -21.00
CA SER A 90 4.41 4.07 -21.02
C SER A 90 5.42 5.08 -20.47
N GLY A 91 6.24 4.68 -19.49
CA GLY A 91 7.04 5.62 -18.70
C GLY A 91 6.24 6.55 -17.78
N GLU A 92 4.92 6.38 -17.67
CA GLU A 92 4.02 7.32 -16.95
C GLU A 92 3.64 6.89 -15.53
N VAL A 93 4.11 5.73 -15.06
CA VAL A 93 3.72 5.19 -13.74
C VAL A 93 4.06 6.15 -12.61
N TRP A 94 5.25 6.78 -12.66
CA TRP A 94 5.63 7.82 -11.69
C TRP A 94 4.72 9.04 -11.79
N THR A 95 4.41 9.52 -13.00
CA THR A 95 3.52 10.67 -13.20
C THR A 95 2.15 10.40 -12.57
N VAL A 96 1.56 9.24 -12.85
CA VAL A 96 0.26 8.83 -12.28
C VAL A 96 0.32 8.75 -10.75
N TYR A 97 1.36 8.12 -10.19
CA TYR A 97 1.55 8.01 -8.75
C TYR A 97 1.73 9.39 -8.09
N LYS A 98 2.54 10.26 -8.69
CA LYS A 98 2.79 11.61 -8.20
C LYS A 98 1.52 12.46 -8.21
N GLU A 99 0.76 12.47 -9.31
CA GLU A 99 -0.53 13.18 -9.39
C GLU A 99 -1.48 12.72 -8.27
N MET A 100 -1.54 11.41 -8.01
CA MET A 100 -2.34 10.84 -6.92
C MET A 100 -1.85 11.35 -5.54
N MET A 101 -0.54 11.29 -5.27
CA MET A 101 0.03 11.75 -4.00
C MET A 101 -0.14 13.25 -3.79
N ASP A 102 0.05 14.07 -4.83
CA ASP A 102 -0.11 15.52 -4.74
C ASP A 102 -1.58 15.89 -4.48
N ALA A 103 -2.54 15.21 -5.12
CA ALA A 103 -3.96 15.41 -4.84
C ALA A 103 -4.34 15.04 -3.39
N CYS A 104 -3.68 14.05 -2.79
CA CYS A 104 -3.94 13.66 -1.39
C CYS A 104 -3.57 14.75 -0.38
N LYS A 105 -2.60 15.61 -0.70
CA LYS A 105 -2.19 16.75 0.15
C LYS A 105 -3.28 17.81 0.31
N PHE A 106 -4.25 17.84 -0.61
CA PHE A 106 -5.34 18.82 -0.63
C PHE A 106 -6.69 18.22 -0.22
N LYS A 107 -6.69 17.00 0.33
CA LYS A 107 -7.91 16.36 0.83
C LYS A 107 -8.44 17.11 2.07
N PRO A 108 -9.77 17.23 2.21
CA PRO A 108 -10.37 17.97 3.32
C PRO A 108 -10.09 17.32 4.68
N ILE A 109 -9.87 16.00 4.69
CA ILE A 109 -9.58 15.24 5.90
C ILE A 109 -8.11 14.85 5.85
N THR A 110 -7.32 15.48 6.72
CA THR A 110 -5.89 15.22 6.90
C THR A 110 -5.63 14.83 8.36
N ALA A 111 -4.81 13.81 8.56
CA ALA A 111 -4.43 13.30 9.86
C ALA A 111 -2.93 12.97 9.89
N LEU A 112 -2.37 12.80 11.09
CA LEU A 112 -1.03 12.29 11.27
C LEU A 112 -1.04 10.78 11.05
N ILE A 113 -0.37 10.32 10.00
CA ILE A 113 -0.18 8.90 9.68
C ILE A 113 1.21 8.44 10.16
N GLN A 114 1.35 7.17 10.57
CA GLN A 114 2.63 6.54 10.91
C GLN A 114 3.53 6.41 9.66
N GLY A 115 2.95 6.12 8.50
CA GLY A 115 3.60 6.34 7.20
C GLY A 115 4.50 5.22 6.66
N ASP A 116 4.68 4.11 7.40
CA ASP A 116 5.22 2.83 6.93
C ASP A 116 4.43 1.65 7.58
N PRO A 117 3.14 1.49 7.25
CA PRO A 117 2.23 0.66 8.04
C PRO A 117 2.19 -0.77 7.49
N TRP A 118 3.24 -1.55 7.75
CA TRP A 118 3.29 -2.98 7.43
C TRP A 118 3.37 -3.85 8.68
N CYS A 119 3.05 -5.14 8.56
CA CYS A 119 2.82 -6.03 9.71
C CYS A 119 3.99 -6.12 10.70
N THR A 120 5.23 -5.96 10.25
CA THR A 120 6.43 -5.99 11.11
C THR A 120 6.55 -4.76 12.00
N ASN A 121 5.91 -3.64 11.63
CA ASN A 121 5.84 -2.42 12.42
C ASN A 121 4.65 -2.42 13.41
N MET A 122 4.08 -3.60 13.67
CA MET A 122 2.98 -3.80 14.60
C MET A 122 3.37 -4.82 15.67
N MET A 123 3.14 -4.48 16.94
CA MET A 123 3.28 -5.42 18.05
C MET A 123 1.90 -5.88 18.51
N PHE A 124 1.63 -7.18 18.37
CA PHE A 124 0.37 -7.78 18.80
C PHE A 124 0.51 -8.49 20.15
N ARG A 125 -0.52 -8.36 20.99
CA ARG A 125 -0.63 -9.07 22.26
C ARG A 125 -1.63 -10.21 22.11
N TYR A 126 -1.27 -11.39 22.59
CA TYR A 126 -2.12 -12.59 22.57
C TYR A 126 -2.59 -12.93 23.99
N ASN A 127 -3.82 -13.40 24.11
CA ASN A 127 -4.35 -13.89 25.39
C ASN A 127 -3.97 -15.36 25.62
N ASN A 128 -4.36 -15.92 26.77
CA ASN A 128 -4.05 -17.32 27.13
C ASN A 128 -4.62 -18.37 26.17
N SER A 129 -5.60 -18.01 25.33
CA SER A 129 -6.16 -18.88 24.29
C SER A 129 -5.48 -18.74 22.92
N GLY A 130 -4.40 -17.95 22.84
CA GLY A 130 -3.68 -17.68 21.59
C GLY A 130 -4.37 -16.67 20.67
N ARG A 131 -5.50 -16.07 21.08
CA ARG A 131 -6.21 -15.06 20.28
C ARG A 131 -5.59 -13.69 20.46
N VAL A 132 -5.52 -12.94 19.37
CA VAL A 132 -5.04 -11.56 19.41
C VAL A 132 -6.00 -10.69 20.24
N SER A 133 -5.44 -9.85 21.10
CA SER A 133 -6.15 -9.12 22.16
C SER A 133 -5.71 -7.66 22.30
N GLY A 134 -4.76 -7.21 21.49
CA GLY A 134 -4.26 -5.85 21.51
C GLY A 134 -3.17 -5.62 20.48
N ILE A 135 -2.94 -4.35 20.18
CA ILE A 135 -1.94 -3.89 19.23
C ILE A 135 -1.21 -2.67 19.79
N LYS A 136 0.07 -2.52 19.43
CA LYS A 136 0.79 -1.24 19.44
C LYS A 136 1.38 -1.01 18.05
N ILE A 137 1.10 0.16 17.49
CA ILE A 137 1.76 0.67 16.28
C ILE A 137 3.12 1.22 16.72
N ILE A 138 4.18 0.81 16.05
CA ILE A 138 5.56 1.25 16.34
C ILE A 138 6.23 1.80 15.07
N ASP A 139 7.48 2.25 15.22
CA ASP A 139 8.31 2.79 14.15
C ASP A 139 7.70 3.98 13.40
N PHE A 140 7.71 5.15 14.03
CA PHE A 140 7.15 6.39 13.45
C PHE A 140 8.15 7.16 12.58
N GLN A 141 9.16 6.49 11.98
CA GLN A 141 10.16 7.17 11.16
C GLN A 141 9.57 7.84 9.90
N GLY A 142 8.46 7.29 9.38
CA GLY A 142 7.74 7.79 8.22
C GLY A 142 6.61 8.78 8.54
N VAL A 143 6.49 9.21 9.80
CA VAL A 143 5.34 10.00 10.28
C VAL A 143 5.16 11.27 9.47
N ARG A 144 3.93 11.58 9.05
CA ARG A 144 3.60 12.77 8.26
C ARG A 144 2.11 13.10 8.30
N LEU A 145 1.75 14.33 7.96
CA LEU A 145 0.35 14.71 7.72
C LEU A 145 -0.06 14.32 6.30
N ASN A 146 -1.12 13.51 6.18
CA ASN A 146 -1.69 13.15 4.88
C ASN A 146 -3.15 12.69 5.04
N SER A 147 -3.78 12.26 3.95
CA SER A 147 -5.02 11.50 4.04
C SER A 147 -4.81 10.25 4.89
N PRO A 148 -5.68 10.01 5.90
CA PRO A 148 -5.58 8.81 6.72
C PRO A 148 -5.94 7.53 5.96
N ILE A 149 -6.62 7.65 4.81
CA ILE A 149 -7.00 6.51 3.98
C ILE A 149 -5.77 5.89 3.29
N ILE A 150 -4.73 6.68 3.02
CA ILE A 150 -3.46 6.18 2.47
C ILE A 150 -2.85 5.11 3.38
N GLU A 151 -2.71 5.41 4.68
CA GLU A 151 -2.13 4.47 5.63
C GLU A 151 -2.97 3.20 5.74
N PHE A 152 -4.30 3.37 5.80
CA PHE A 152 -5.21 2.24 5.91
C PHE A 152 -5.15 1.31 4.69
N VAL A 153 -5.19 1.86 3.47
CA VAL A 153 -5.10 1.09 2.23
C VAL A 153 -3.73 0.45 2.07
N PHE A 154 -2.66 1.17 2.41
CA PHE A 154 -1.31 0.63 2.40
C PHE A 154 -1.24 -0.59 3.31
N PHE A 155 -1.69 -0.48 4.56
CA PHE A 155 -1.64 -1.57 5.52
C PHE A 155 -2.38 -2.81 5.04
N LEU A 156 -3.61 -2.66 4.56
CA LEU A 156 -4.38 -3.79 4.04
C LEU A 156 -3.70 -4.43 2.82
N THR A 157 -3.09 -3.61 1.96
CA THR A 157 -2.38 -4.09 0.77
C THR A 157 -1.07 -4.80 1.12
N ALA A 158 -0.36 -4.37 2.17
CA ALA A 158 0.93 -4.92 2.54
C ALA A 158 0.82 -6.09 3.54
N SER A 159 -0.24 -6.13 4.35
CA SER A 159 -0.27 -6.93 5.58
C SER A 159 -1.45 -7.87 5.70
N ALA A 160 -2.58 -7.62 5.02
CA ALA A 160 -3.73 -8.51 5.14
C ALA A 160 -3.45 -9.84 4.45
N ASN A 161 -3.88 -10.95 5.05
CA ASN A 161 -3.82 -12.25 4.43
C ASN A 161 -4.84 -12.38 3.30
N LEU A 162 -4.82 -13.52 2.63
CA LEU A 162 -5.63 -13.74 1.45
C LEU A 162 -7.13 -13.80 1.72
N GLU A 163 -7.54 -14.46 2.81
CA GLU A 163 -8.94 -14.55 3.22
C GLU A 163 -9.54 -13.15 3.41
N VAL A 164 -8.80 -12.27 4.10
CA VAL A 164 -9.21 -10.89 4.35
C VAL A 164 -9.37 -10.14 3.03
N ARG A 165 -8.37 -10.21 2.13
CA ARG A 165 -8.39 -9.53 0.82
C ARG A 165 -9.59 -9.95 -0.03
N GLN A 166 -9.96 -11.23 0.01
CA GLN A 166 -11.00 -11.77 -0.84
C GLN A 166 -12.41 -11.55 -0.27
N THR A 167 -12.57 -11.57 1.05
CA THR A 167 -13.91 -11.68 1.65
C THR A 167 -14.23 -10.63 2.71
N ARG A 168 -13.24 -9.96 3.31
CA ARG A 168 -13.45 -9.15 4.53
C ARG A 168 -13.06 -7.67 4.41
N LEU A 169 -12.57 -7.21 3.25
CA LEU A 169 -12.16 -5.79 3.09
C LEU A 169 -13.30 -4.80 3.38
N ASN A 170 -14.51 -5.06 2.89
CA ASN A 170 -15.66 -4.18 3.15
C ASN A 170 -16.03 -4.09 4.64
N ASP A 171 -15.84 -5.16 5.40
CA ASP A 171 -16.05 -5.14 6.86
C ASP A 171 -15.04 -4.21 7.53
N LEU A 172 -13.76 -4.29 7.13
CA LEU A 172 -12.71 -3.42 7.65
C LEU A 172 -12.93 -1.96 7.25
N TYR A 173 -13.41 -1.71 6.03
CA TYR A 173 -13.77 -0.36 5.57
C TYR A 173 -14.86 0.25 6.44
N LYS A 174 -15.88 -0.55 6.76
CA LYS A 174 -16.97 -0.14 7.66
C LYS A 174 -16.45 0.12 9.08
N ILE A 175 -15.66 -0.80 9.62
CA ILE A 175 -15.08 -0.66 10.98
C ILE A 175 -14.22 0.60 11.06
N TYR A 176 -13.40 0.86 10.03
CA TYR A 176 -12.57 2.06 9.96
C TYR A 176 -13.42 3.33 9.99
N CYS A 177 -14.41 3.41 9.09
CA CYS A 177 -15.30 4.55 8.95
C CYS A 177 -16.06 4.84 10.25
N ASP A 178 -16.70 3.81 10.82
CA ASP A 178 -17.46 3.91 12.06
C ASP A 178 -16.54 4.33 13.22
N SER A 179 -15.35 3.71 13.34
CA SER A 179 -14.40 4.00 14.43
C SER A 179 -13.84 5.42 14.34
N LEU A 180 -13.44 5.87 13.14
CA LEU A 180 -12.97 7.24 12.92
C LEU A 180 -14.05 8.26 13.32
N ASN A 181 -15.27 8.08 12.81
CA ASN A 181 -16.39 8.99 13.08
C ASN A 181 -16.77 9.02 14.57
N ASN A 182 -16.80 7.86 15.23
CA ASN A 182 -17.08 7.77 16.66
C ASN A 182 -16.00 8.46 17.50
N ASN A 183 -14.72 8.24 17.18
CA ASN A 183 -13.61 8.91 17.86
C ASN A 183 -13.67 10.44 17.64
N LEU A 184 -13.95 10.91 16.42
CA LEU A 184 -14.11 12.34 16.13
C LEU A 184 -15.28 12.95 16.90
N ALA A 185 -16.43 12.25 16.96
CA ALA A 185 -17.57 12.68 17.75
C ALA A 185 -17.23 12.82 19.24
N ALA A 186 -16.55 11.82 19.81
CA ALA A 186 -16.11 11.84 21.21
C ALA A 186 -15.11 12.98 21.52
N LEU A 187 -14.31 13.39 20.53
CA LEU A 187 -13.35 14.49 20.65
C LEU A 187 -13.94 15.88 20.36
N GLY A 188 -15.24 15.96 20.01
CA GLY A 188 -15.93 17.21 19.66
C GLY A 188 -15.56 17.75 18.28
N CYS A 189 -15.03 16.91 17.39
CA CYS A 189 -14.72 17.25 16.01
C CYS A 189 -16.00 17.10 15.14
N PRO A 190 -16.36 18.08 14.28
CA PRO A 190 -17.49 17.99 13.36
C PRO A 190 -17.21 17.18 12.09
N GLU A 191 -15.93 16.93 11.76
CA GLU A 191 -15.52 16.25 10.54
C GLU A 191 -16.03 14.79 10.53
N ARG A 192 -16.54 14.32 9.39
CA ARG A 192 -17.04 12.94 9.22
C ARG A 192 -16.63 12.40 7.87
N PHE A 193 -16.46 11.08 7.81
CA PHE A 193 -16.22 10.33 6.58
C PHE A 193 -17.46 9.49 6.27
N SER A 194 -18.05 9.61 5.09
CA SER A 194 -19.08 8.67 4.62
C SER A 194 -18.45 7.40 4.05
N MET A 195 -19.23 6.32 3.95
CA MET A 195 -18.76 5.09 3.32
C MET A 195 -18.49 5.29 1.82
N GLU A 196 -19.27 6.16 1.18
CA GLU A 196 -19.15 6.53 -0.23
C GLU A 196 -17.85 7.28 -0.50
N GLU A 197 -17.54 8.31 0.31
CA GLU A 197 -16.27 9.03 0.24
C GLU A 197 -15.10 8.07 0.47
N LEU A 198 -15.23 7.15 1.43
CA LEU A 198 -14.14 6.23 1.78
C LEU A 198 -13.83 5.31 0.60
N LYS A 199 -14.86 4.70 0.01
CA LYS A 199 -14.68 3.83 -1.16
C LYS A 199 -14.17 4.59 -2.37
N ALA A 200 -14.63 5.82 -2.58
CA ALA A 200 -14.13 6.68 -3.66
C ALA A 200 -12.63 6.98 -3.48
N GLU A 201 -12.19 7.25 -2.25
CA GLU A 201 -10.79 7.50 -1.96
C GLU A 201 -9.93 6.23 -2.05
N ILE A 202 -10.42 5.08 -1.58
CA ILE A 202 -9.74 3.79 -1.79
C ILE A 202 -9.55 3.51 -3.28
N THR A 203 -10.58 3.74 -4.09
CA THR A 203 -10.49 3.58 -5.55
C THR A 203 -9.46 4.55 -6.15
N PHE A 204 -9.45 5.81 -5.69
CA PHE A 204 -8.47 6.82 -6.10
C PHE A 204 -7.03 6.41 -5.79
N LEU A 205 -6.80 5.64 -4.72
CA LEU A 205 -5.50 5.12 -4.31
C LEU A 205 -5.05 3.86 -5.06
N SER A 206 -5.80 3.42 -6.09
CA SER A 206 -5.42 2.26 -6.91
C SER A 206 -4.00 2.32 -7.50
N PRO A 207 -3.44 3.48 -7.91
CA PRO A 207 -2.04 3.53 -8.37
C PRO A 207 -1.03 3.11 -7.29
N MET A 208 -1.28 3.45 -6.03
CA MET A 208 -0.45 2.99 -4.91
C MET A 208 -0.60 1.48 -4.70
N VAL A 209 -1.83 0.96 -4.73
CA VAL A 209 -2.09 -0.49 -4.60
C VAL A 209 -1.41 -1.27 -5.72
N PHE A 210 -1.52 -0.78 -6.96
CA PHE A 210 -0.89 -1.38 -8.14
C PHE A 210 0.63 -1.49 -7.97
N TRP A 211 1.29 -0.41 -7.52
CA TRP A 211 2.73 -0.43 -7.23
C TRP A 211 3.09 -1.38 -6.08
N LEU A 212 2.33 -1.33 -4.97
CA LEU A 212 2.57 -2.18 -3.81
C LEU A 212 2.49 -3.66 -4.18
N VAL A 213 1.49 -4.06 -4.96
CA VAL A 213 1.33 -5.45 -5.44
C VAL A 213 2.47 -5.88 -6.37
N CYS A 214 3.13 -4.97 -7.08
CA CYS A 214 4.29 -5.36 -7.90
C CYS A 214 5.57 -5.52 -7.05
N SER A 215 5.67 -4.82 -5.92
CA SER A 215 6.86 -4.74 -5.06
C SER A 215 6.79 -5.61 -3.79
N LEU A 216 5.59 -6.03 -3.39
CA LEU A 216 5.35 -6.92 -2.26
C LEU A 216 6.13 -8.27 -2.32
N PRO A 217 6.55 -8.83 -3.46
CA PRO A 217 7.41 -10.02 -3.45
C PRO A 217 8.77 -9.75 -2.78
N VAL A 218 9.29 -8.53 -2.95
CA VAL A 218 10.56 -8.08 -2.35
C VAL A 218 10.46 -8.00 -0.82
N THR A 219 9.28 -7.71 -0.29
CA THR A 219 9.07 -7.60 1.17
C THR A 219 8.69 -8.93 1.81
N LEU A 220 8.03 -9.82 1.06
CA LEU A 220 7.55 -11.12 1.55
C LEU A 220 8.54 -12.28 1.31
N THR A 221 9.61 -12.07 0.55
CA THR A 221 10.59 -13.14 0.27
C THR A 221 11.26 -13.67 1.54
N GLU A 222 11.59 -14.97 1.49
CA GLU A 222 12.30 -15.71 2.55
C GLU A 222 13.80 -15.42 2.55
N VAL A 223 14.35 -15.05 1.40
CA VAL A 223 15.76 -14.67 1.28
C VAL A 223 15.91 -13.18 1.50
N ILE A 224 17.05 -12.76 2.05
CA ILE A 224 17.38 -11.34 2.11
C ILE A 224 17.55 -10.85 0.66
N PRO A 225 16.69 -9.94 0.15
CA PRO A 225 16.78 -9.50 -1.23
C PRO A 225 18.10 -8.76 -1.44
N ASN A 226 18.83 -9.12 -2.48
CA ASN A 226 20.03 -8.38 -2.86
C ASN A 226 19.60 -7.09 -3.57
N MET A 227 19.66 -5.96 -2.85
CA MET A 227 19.19 -4.68 -3.36
C MET A 227 20.02 -4.15 -4.52
N ASP A 228 21.33 -4.39 -4.57
CA ASP A 228 22.17 -3.96 -5.70
C ASP A 228 21.74 -4.65 -7.01
N LYS A 229 21.41 -5.95 -6.93
CA LYS A 229 20.86 -6.71 -8.05
C LYS A 229 19.45 -6.27 -8.40
N TYR A 230 18.64 -5.91 -7.41
CA TYR A 230 17.29 -5.40 -7.65
C TYR A 230 17.31 -4.11 -8.47
N LEU A 231 18.18 -3.16 -8.10
CA LEU A 231 18.28 -1.86 -8.76
C LEU A 231 18.75 -1.96 -10.22
N THR A 232 19.40 -3.08 -10.58
CA THR A 232 19.99 -3.30 -11.89
C THR A 232 19.23 -4.29 -12.78
N VAL A 233 18.07 -4.82 -12.36
CA VAL A 233 17.30 -5.81 -13.13
C VAL A 233 17.05 -5.37 -14.57
N LYS A 234 16.55 -4.14 -14.78
CA LYS A 234 16.27 -3.56 -16.10
C LYS A 234 17.54 -3.38 -16.96
N PHE A 235 18.70 -3.29 -16.33
CA PHE A 235 19.99 -3.08 -16.98
C PHE A 235 20.81 -4.37 -17.06
N SER A 236 20.26 -5.51 -16.65
CA SER A 236 20.94 -6.80 -16.73
C SER A 236 21.23 -7.17 -18.19
N ALA A 237 22.43 -7.68 -18.45
CA ALA A 237 22.79 -8.22 -19.76
C ALA A 237 22.00 -9.50 -20.09
N ASP A 238 21.54 -10.21 -19.05
CA ASP A 238 20.68 -11.37 -19.17
C ASP A 238 19.21 -10.96 -19.24
N SER A 239 18.35 -11.80 -19.80
CA SER A 239 16.90 -11.59 -19.68
C SER A 239 16.46 -11.55 -18.21
N VAL A 240 15.40 -10.81 -17.89
CA VAL A 240 14.88 -10.69 -16.51
C VAL A 240 14.62 -12.06 -15.88
N LYS A 241 14.13 -13.02 -16.68
CA LYS A 241 13.87 -14.42 -16.30
C LYS A 241 15.12 -15.16 -15.81
N GLU A 242 16.28 -14.82 -16.38
CA GLU A 242 17.56 -15.42 -16.02
C GLU A 242 18.26 -14.70 -14.87
N SER A 243 17.87 -13.45 -14.57
CA SER A 243 18.46 -12.67 -13.49
C SER A 243 18.35 -13.38 -12.13
N SER A 244 19.45 -13.35 -11.38
CA SER A 244 19.49 -13.98 -10.05
C SER A 244 18.50 -13.36 -9.05
N PHE A 245 18.19 -12.07 -9.19
CA PHE A 245 17.17 -11.42 -8.35
C PHE A 245 15.78 -12.02 -8.60
N TYR A 246 15.34 -12.07 -9.85
CA TYR A 246 14.03 -12.62 -10.23
C TYR A 246 13.86 -14.06 -9.74
N LYS A 247 14.86 -14.92 -10.00
CA LYS A 247 14.85 -16.32 -9.56
C LYS A 247 14.75 -16.50 -8.04
N SER A 248 15.22 -15.52 -7.27
CA SER A 248 15.24 -15.58 -5.79
C SER A 248 14.00 -14.97 -5.12
N VAL A 249 13.28 -14.06 -5.80
CA VAL A 249 12.21 -13.26 -5.18
C VAL A 249 10.84 -13.50 -5.85
N TYR A 250 10.80 -13.73 -7.16
CA TYR A 250 9.57 -13.84 -7.97
C TYR A 250 9.34 -15.27 -8.47
N LYS A 251 9.92 -16.26 -7.79
CA LYS A 251 9.73 -17.70 -8.02
C LYS A 251 9.70 -18.43 -6.67
N GLY A 252 9.01 -19.57 -6.64
CA GLY A 252 8.98 -20.47 -5.49
C GLY A 252 7.57 -20.88 -5.12
N SER A 253 7.44 -22.04 -4.47
CA SER A 253 6.13 -22.65 -4.18
C SER A 253 5.20 -21.77 -3.36
N TYR A 254 5.73 -21.03 -2.39
CA TYR A 254 4.95 -20.06 -1.61
C TYR A 254 4.44 -18.91 -2.49
N PHE A 255 5.33 -18.35 -3.33
CA PHE A 255 4.98 -17.26 -4.24
C PHE A 255 3.93 -17.72 -5.25
N ASP A 256 4.20 -18.81 -5.97
CA ASP A 256 3.35 -19.36 -7.02
C ASP A 256 1.95 -19.74 -6.50
N LYS A 257 1.83 -20.17 -5.24
CA LYS A 257 0.55 -20.52 -4.62
C LYS A 257 -0.29 -19.29 -4.23
N ASN A 258 0.34 -18.26 -3.66
CA ASN A 258 -0.38 -17.15 -3.02
C ASN A 258 -0.57 -15.96 -3.95
N TYR A 259 0.42 -15.65 -4.79
CA TYR A 259 0.42 -14.43 -5.59
C TYR A 259 -0.69 -14.34 -6.64
N PRO A 260 -1.02 -15.40 -7.39
CA PRO A 260 -2.12 -15.36 -8.35
C PRO A 260 -3.43 -14.85 -7.72
N GLN A 261 -3.71 -15.29 -6.49
CA GLN A 261 -4.91 -14.93 -5.77
C GLN A 261 -4.88 -13.49 -5.22
N ILE A 262 -3.69 -12.92 -4.97
CA ILE A 262 -3.51 -11.49 -4.67
C ILE A 262 -3.84 -10.66 -5.91
N LEU A 263 -3.35 -11.07 -7.09
CA LEU A 263 -3.66 -10.40 -8.36
C LEU A 263 -5.19 -10.41 -8.62
N ASP A 264 -5.85 -11.55 -8.38
CA ASP A 264 -7.31 -11.67 -8.52
C ASP A 264 -8.07 -10.75 -7.56
N ALA A 265 -7.62 -10.66 -6.31
CA ALA A 265 -8.24 -9.77 -5.32
C ALA A 265 -8.09 -8.29 -5.68
N CYS A 266 -6.98 -7.90 -6.30
CA CYS A 266 -6.77 -6.55 -6.79
C CYS A 266 -7.57 -6.25 -8.06
N ASP A 267 -7.72 -7.23 -8.96
CA ASP A 267 -8.53 -7.06 -10.17
C ASP A 267 -10.02 -6.94 -9.85
N LYS A 268 -10.52 -7.72 -8.88
CA LYS A 268 -11.89 -7.57 -8.37
C LYS A 268 -12.17 -6.18 -7.78
N GLN A 269 -11.15 -5.49 -7.30
CA GLN A 269 -11.25 -4.12 -6.80
C GLN A 269 -11.09 -3.05 -7.90
N GLY A 270 -10.89 -3.46 -9.16
CA GLY A 270 -10.75 -2.56 -10.31
C GLY A 270 -9.40 -1.85 -10.37
N VAL A 271 -8.39 -2.30 -9.61
CA VAL A 271 -7.08 -1.64 -9.51
C VAL A 271 -6.39 -1.53 -10.87
N TYR A 272 -6.39 -2.63 -11.64
CA TYR A 272 -5.74 -2.67 -12.96
C TYR A 272 -6.44 -1.78 -13.98
N ASP A 273 -7.78 -1.83 -14.03
CA ASP A 273 -8.57 -1.01 -14.97
C ASP A 273 -8.43 0.49 -14.65
N TYR A 274 -8.41 0.85 -13.36
CA TYR A 274 -8.15 2.21 -12.91
C TYR A 274 -6.76 2.67 -13.35
N MET A 275 -5.73 1.86 -13.11
CA MET A 275 -4.35 2.18 -13.48
C MET A 275 -4.21 2.39 -14.99
N LEU A 276 -4.78 1.47 -15.79
CA LEU A 276 -4.78 1.56 -17.26
C LEU A 276 -5.42 2.87 -17.74
N LYS A 277 -6.60 3.21 -17.20
CA LYS A 277 -7.30 4.45 -17.51
C LYS A 277 -6.41 5.67 -17.21
N ARG A 278 -5.78 5.72 -16.02
CA ARG A 278 -4.89 6.82 -15.64
C ARG A 278 -3.67 6.96 -16.54
N ILE A 279 -3.02 5.85 -16.89
CA ILE A 279 -1.87 5.85 -17.80
C ILE A 279 -2.26 6.47 -19.15
N ARG A 280 -3.39 6.05 -19.73
CA ARG A 280 -3.88 6.55 -21.02
C ARG A 280 -4.27 8.04 -20.96
N GLU A 281 -4.90 8.47 -19.87
CA GLU A 281 -5.22 9.88 -19.65
C GLU A 281 -3.96 10.75 -19.58
N VAL A 282 -2.93 10.33 -18.86
CA VAL A 282 -1.66 11.07 -18.80
C VAL A 282 -0.99 11.13 -20.16
N LYS A 283 -0.95 10.01 -20.90
CA LYS A 283 -0.39 9.97 -22.27
C LYS A 283 -1.12 10.91 -23.23
N SER A 284 -2.45 11.01 -23.14
CA SER A 284 -3.23 11.88 -24.03
C SER A 284 -3.03 13.39 -23.81
N ARG A 285 -2.41 13.79 -22.69
CA ARG A 285 -2.12 15.19 -22.37
C ARG A 285 -0.74 15.65 -22.86
N LYS A 286 0.08 14.73 -23.39
CA LYS A 286 1.41 15.00 -23.94
C LYS A 286 1.34 15.06 -25.46
#